data_AF-A0A538NUJ0-F1
#
_entry.id   AF-A0A538NUJ0-F1
#
_cell.length_a   1.000
_cell.length_b   1.000
_cell.length_c   1.000
_cell.angle_alpha   90.00
_cell.angle_beta   90.00
_cell.angle_gamma   90.00
#
_symmetry.space_group_name_H-M   'P 1'
#
loop_
_entity.id
_entity.type
_entity.pdbx_description
1 polymer ?
#
loop_
_entity_poly.entity_id
_entity_poly.type
_entity_poly.pdbx_seq_one_letter_code
_entity_poly.pdbx_strand_id
1 'polypeptide(L)'
;MNTLFRNTVGDSNTATGASALADNINGNRNTATGSQALNRNTHKNDNTANGFNALNFSEGNGNTAIGSRALENNFTGNSNIALGNEAGRNLNGGNSNIDIGNEGVAGEGSTIRIGSASQTKTFIAAISGTGVTGAAVQVNAAGQLGTAPSSERFKDQIKKMDKASEAVLALKPVTFGYKTEIDPAGIQQFGLVAEDVEAVNPDLVIHDKERKPYSAQ
;
A
#
# COMPACT_ATOMS: atom_id res chain seq x y z
N MET A 1 -14.13 27.80 -23.09
CA MET A 1 -14.01 26.46 -22.47
C MET A 1 -13.42 25.57 -23.55
N ASN A 2 -12.09 25.38 -23.55
CA ASN A 2 -11.39 24.72 -24.66
C ASN A 2 -10.92 23.32 -24.22
N THR A 3 -11.38 22.28 -24.91
CA THR A 3 -10.97 20.87 -24.77
C THR A 3 -10.47 20.37 -26.11
N LEU A 4 -9.51 19.45 -26.14
CA LEU A 4 -8.92 18.88 -27.38
C LEU A 4 -8.34 19.93 -28.35
N PHE A 5 -7.96 21.11 -27.85
CA PHE A 5 -7.57 22.26 -28.70
C PHE A 5 -6.37 21.98 -29.60
N ARG A 6 -5.44 21.12 -29.16
CA ARG A 6 -4.22 20.76 -29.90
C ARG A 6 -4.19 19.31 -30.37
N ASN A 7 -5.32 18.59 -30.34
CA ASN A 7 -5.35 17.21 -30.81
C ASN A 7 -5.17 17.17 -32.33
N THR A 8 -3.97 16.76 -32.78
CA THR A 8 -3.61 16.76 -34.19
C THR A 8 -3.82 15.41 -34.86
N VAL A 9 -3.64 14.29 -34.13
CA VAL A 9 -3.71 12.92 -34.71
C VAL A 9 -4.39 11.91 -33.76
N GLY A 10 -4.55 12.22 -32.48
CA GLY A 10 -5.05 11.29 -31.47
C GLY A 10 -6.55 10.96 -31.65
N ASP A 11 -6.88 9.67 -31.63
CA ASP A 11 -8.24 9.15 -31.79
C ASP A 11 -8.83 8.63 -30.47
N SER A 12 -10.17 8.58 -30.40
CA SER A 12 -10.95 7.96 -29.31
C SER A 12 -10.72 8.57 -27.91
N ASN A 13 -10.57 9.91 -27.83
CA ASN A 13 -10.41 10.62 -26.56
C ASN A 13 -11.74 11.22 -26.06
N THR A 14 -11.98 11.17 -24.74
CA THR A 14 -13.11 11.85 -24.09
C THR A 14 -12.59 12.99 -23.22
N ALA A 15 -13.07 14.22 -23.42
CA ALA A 15 -12.64 15.40 -22.67
C ALA A 15 -13.84 16.22 -22.17
N THR A 16 -13.98 16.36 -20.85
CA THR A 16 -15.04 17.18 -20.23
C THR A 16 -14.46 18.04 -19.12
N GLY A 17 -14.46 19.36 -19.27
CA GLY A 17 -13.94 20.31 -18.28
C GLY A 17 -12.99 21.35 -18.89
N ALA A 18 -12.81 22.48 -18.21
CA ALA A 18 -11.93 23.53 -18.72
C ALA A 18 -10.47 23.05 -18.82
N SER A 19 -9.89 23.11 -20.02
CA SER A 19 -8.54 22.66 -20.34
C SER A 19 -8.28 21.16 -20.16
N ALA A 20 -9.35 20.33 -20.15
CA ALA A 20 -9.19 18.89 -20.23
C ALA A 20 -8.60 18.51 -21.60
N LEU A 21 -7.49 17.75 -21.61
CA LEU A 21 -6.75 17.35 -22.81
C LEU A 21 -6.37 18.53 -23.74
N ALA A 22 -6.08 19.71 -23.18
CA ALA A 22 -5.79 20.90 -23.99
C ALA A 22 -4.52 20.77 -24.84
N ASP A 23 -3.45 20.17 -24.29
CA ASP A 23 -2.15 19.97 -24.95
C ASP A 23 -1.92 18.49 -25.38
N ASN A 24 -2.98 17.71 -25.64
CA ASN A 24 -2.82 16.39 -26.24
C ASN A 24 -2.50 16.52 -27.74
N ILE A 25 -1.35 16.04 -28.21
CA ILE A 25 -0.92 16.12 -29.63
C ILE A 25 -1.25 14.83 -30.39
N ASN A 26 -0.74 13.69 -29.92
CA ASN A 26 -0.79 12.39 -30.61
C ASN A 26 -1.39 11.25 -29.75
N GLY A 27 -1.83 11.53 -28.52
CA GLY A 27 -2.32 10.51 -27.58
C GLY A 27 -3.70 9.99 -27.93
N ASN A 28 -3.88 8.68 -27.84
CA ASN A 28 -5.12 7.96 -28.16
C ASN A 28 -5.76 7.34 -26.91
N ARG A 29 -7.08 7.15 -26.94
CA ARG A 29 -7.83 6.43 -25.89
C ARG A 29 -7.65 6.99 -24.48
N ASN A 30 -7.60 8.32 -24.35
CA ASN A 30 -7.53 9.00 -23.07
C ASN A 30 -8.92 9.50 -22.65
N THR A 31 -9.25 9.33 -21.37
CA THR A 31 -10.47 9.88 -20.77
C THR A 31 -10.11 10.93 -19.73
N ALA A 32 -10.52 12.18 -19.93
CA ALA A 32 -10.25 13.30 -19.05
C ALA A 32 -11.56 13.98 -18.65
N THR A 33 -11.92 13.88 -17.38
CA THR A 33 -13.09 14.56 -16.80
C THR A 33 -12.65 15.41 -15.61
N GLY A 34 -12.86 16.72 -15.67
CA GLY A 34 -12.40 17.68 -14.67
C GLY A 34 -11.58 18.81 -15.28
N SER A 35 -11.51 19.95 -14.58
CA SER A 35 -10.66 21.04 -15.06
C SER A 35 -9.18 20.66 -14.96
N GLN A 36 -8.45 20.89 -16.06
CA GLN A 36 -7.03 20.58 -16.22
C GLN A 36 -6.69 19.07 -16.06
N ALA A 37 -7.68 18.18 -16.15
CA ALA A 37 -7.44 16.75 -16.22
C ALA A 37 -6.69 16.39 -17.51
N LEU A 38 -5.58 15.66 -17.40
CA LEU A 38 -4.69 15.32 -18.54
C LEU A 38 -4.32 16.52 -19.42
N ASN A 39 -4.11 17.70 -18.82
CA ASN A 39 -3.85 18.92 -19.57
C ASN A 39 -2.64 18.77 -20.49
N ARG A 40 -1.53 18.24 -19.98
CA ARG A 40 -0.28 18.00 -20.71
C ARG A 40 -0.02 16.51 -20.89
N ASN A 41 -0.57 15.95 -21.96
CA ASN A 41 -0.32 14.57 -22.39
C ASN A 41 0.20 14.56 -23.84
N THR A 42 1.50 14.78 -24.02
CA THR A 42 2.05 15.12 -25.35
C THR A 42 2.16 13.94 -26.31
N HIS A 43 2.15 12.67 -25.88
CA HIS A 43 2.30 11.51 -26.78
C HIS A 43 1.74 10.18 -26.21
N LYS A 44 0.91 10.22 -25.15
CA LYS A 44 0.62 9.01 -24.35
C LYS A 44 -0.81 8.54 -24.49
N ASN A 45 -0.94 7.24 -24.36
CA ASN A 45 -2.18 6.53 -24.61
C ASN A 45 -2.74 5.91 -23.33
N ASP A 46 -4.02 5.59 -23.37
CA ASP A 46 -4.68 4.73 -22.41
C ASP A 46 -4.67 5.28 -20.96
N ASN A 47 -4.71 6.61 -20.81
CA ASN A 47 -4.81 7.26 -19.49
C ASN A 47 -6.27 7.63 -19.15
N THR A 48 -6.68 7.35 -17.92
CA THR A 48 -7.97 7.79 -17.36
C THR A 48 -7.72 8.77 -16.23
N ALA A 49 -8.23 9.99 -16.35
CA ALA A 49 -8.16 11.05 -15.35
C ALA A 49 -9.55 11.60 -15.05
N ASN A 50 -10.00 11.47 -13.80
CA ASN A 50 -11.25 12.02 -13.33
C ASN A 50 -11.02 12.84 -12.05
N GLY A 51 -11.04 14.16 -12.17
CA GLY A 51 -10.84 15.10 -11.08
C GLY A 51 -10.14 16.39 -11.52
N PHE A 52 -10.20 17.42 -10.69
CA PHE A 52 -9.40 18.63 -10.88
C PHE A 52 -7.91 18.27 -10.84
N ASN A 53 -7.12 18.66 -11.85
CA ASN A 53 -5.68 18.35 -11.95
C ASN A 53 -5.28 16.87 -11.90
N ALA A 54 -6.22 15.93 -12.10
CA ALA A 54 -5.88 14.51 -12.19
C ALA A 54 -4.97 14.27 -13.42
N LEU A 55 -3.81 13.63 -13.22
CA LEU A 55 -2.77 13.43 -14.24
C LEU A 55 -2.46 14.70 -15.05
N ASN A 56 -2.43 15.88 -14.40
CA ASN A 56 -2.20 17.16 -15.09
C ASN A 56 -0.94 17.12 -15.99
N PHE A 57 0.12 16.49 -15.47
CA PHE A 57 1.38 16.30 -16.16
C PHE A 57 1.74 14.81 -16.17
N SER A 58 1.59 14.15 -17.32
CA SER A 58 1.99 12.75 -17.48
C SER A 58 2.57 12.47 -18.85
N GLU A 59 3.84 12.06 -18.87
CA GLU A 59 4.50 11.42 -20.01
C GLU A 59 4.50 9.88 -19.90
N GLY A 60 3.72 9.32 -18.97
CA GLY A 60 3.46 7.89 -18.86
C GLY A 60 2.16 7.44 -19.54
N ASN A 61 2.08 6.14 -19.85
CA ASN A 61 0.91 5.46 -20.43
C ASN A 61 0.19 4.58 -19.41
N GLY A 62 -1.08 4.29 -19.66
CA GLY A 62 -1.83 3.28 -18.90
C GLY A 62 -2.14 3.66 -17.46
N ASN A 63 -2.15 4.96 -17.12
CA ASN A 63 -2.40 5.42 -15.77
C ASN A 63 -3.90 5.66 -15.51
N THR A 64 -4.38 5.30 -14.32
CA THR A 64 -5.73 5.61 -13.84
C THR A 64 -5.63 6.52 -12.62
N ALA A 65 -6.13 7.75 -12.72
CA ALA A 65 -6.18 8.73 -11.64
C ALA A 65 -7.62 9.21 -11.42
N ILE A 66 -8.20 8.86 -10.27
CA ILE A 66 -9.56 9.25 -9.91
C ILE A 66 -9.51 9.99 -8.57
N GLY A 67 -9.77 11.28 -8.60
CA GLY A 67 -9.72 12.19 -7.47
C GLY A 67 -9.02 13.51 -7.82
N SER A 68 -9.30 14.56 -7.05
CA SER A 68 -8.60 15.85 -7.23
C SER A 68 -7.11 15.67 -6.97
N ARG A 69 -6.29 16.05 -7.94
CA ARG A 69 -4.82 15.99 -7.96
C ARG A 69 -4.22 14.57 -7.82
N ALA A 70 -4.99 13.55 -8.16
CA ALA A 70 -4.47 12.18 -8.24
C ALA A 70 -3.41 12.07 -9.36
N LEU A 71 -2.25 11.47 -9.07
CA LEU A 71 -1.07 11.39 -9.96
C LEU A 71 -0.65 12.74 -10.58
N GLU A 72 -0.87 13.86 -9.90
CA GLU A 72 -0.60 15.20 -10.45
C GLU A 72 0.86 15.37 -10.93
N ASN A 73 1.83 14.76 -10.23
CA ASN A 73 3.26 14.86 -10.52
C ASN A 73 3.87 13.61 -11.16
N ASN A 74 3.05 12.71 -11.74
CA ASN A 74 3.58 11.49 -12.36
C ASN A 74 4.22 11.77 -13.73
N PHE A 75 5.47 12.24 -13.71
CA PHE A 75 6.19 12.67 -14.91
C PHE A 75 6.34 11.56 -15.96
N THR A 76 6.92 10.41 -15.60
CA THR A 76 7.27 9.34 -16.58
C THR A 76 6.70 7.97 -16.24
N GLY A 77 6.02 7.82 -15.09
CA GLY A 77 5.55 6.54 -14.58
C GLY A 77 4.37 5.99 -15.35
N ASN A 78 4.38 4.69 -15.61
CA ASN A 78 3.40 3.97 -16.40
C ASN A 78 2.64 2.98 -15.52
N SER A 79 1.41 2.65 -15.93
CA SER A 79 0.59 1.62 -15.29
C SER A 79 0.33 1.86 -13.80
N ASN A 80 0.23 3.12 -13.38
CA ASN A 80 -0.11 3.49 -12.00
C ASN A 80 -1.63 3.64 -11.83
N ILE A 81 -2.15 3.16 -10.71
CA ILE A 81 -3.54 3.35 -10.29
C ILE A 81 -3.55 4.24 -9.05
N ALA A 82 -4.22 5.37 -9.10
CA ALA A 82 -4.43 6.25 -7.95
C ALA A 82 -5.92 6.57 -7.77
N LEU A 83 -6.44 6.29 -6.58
CA LEU A 83 -7.82 6.50 -6.22
C LEU A 83 -7.93 7.30 -4.92
N GLY A 84 -8.47 8.51 -5.00
CA GLY A 84 -8.67 9.42 -3.86
C GLY A 84 -8.09 10.82 -4.11
N ASN A 85 -8.42 11.76 -3.24
CA ASN A 85 -7.82 13.08 -3.27
C ASN A 85 -6.31 12.97 -3.00
N GLU A 86 -5.50 13.57 -3.89
CA GLU A 86 -4.03 13.56 -3.85
C GLU A 86 -3.41 12.17 -3.88
N ALA A 87 -4.16 11.14 -4.29
CA ALA A 87 -3.64 9.79 -4.37
C ALA A 87 -2.48 9.70 -5.38
N GLY A 88 -1.36 9.09 -4.99
CA GLY A 88 -0.15 8.99 -5.81
C GLY A 88 0.45 10.33 -6.24
N ARG A 89 0.08 11.45 -5.61
CA ARG A 89 0.60 12.80 -5.92
C ARG A 89 2.13 12.88 -5.88
N ASN A 90 2.79 12.08 -5.05
CA ASN A 90 4.24 12.08 -4.87
C ASN A 90 4.96 11.10 -5.80
N LEU A 91 4.25 10.26 -6.57
CA LEU A 91 4.86 9.42 -7.59
C LEU A 91 5.41 10.31 -8.71
N ASN A 92 6.73 10.31 -8.90
CA ASN A 92 7.43 11.20 -9.84
C ASN A 92 8.09 10.46 -11.02
N GLY A 93 7.73 9.19 -11.28
CA GLY A 93 8.27 8.44 -12.42
C GLY A 93 8.27 6.92 -12.28
N GLY A 94 8.00 6.37 -11.10
CA GLY A 94 7.95 4.92 -10.93
C GLY A 94 6.68 4.30 -11.52
N ASN A 95 6.80 3.03 -11.91
CA ASN A 95 5.77 2.29 -12.66
C ASN A 95 5.02 1.30 -11.75
N SER A 96 3.83 0.89 -12.17
CA SER A 96 3.09 -0.25 -11.61
C SER A 96 2.72 -0.11 -10.13
N ASN A 97 2.44 1.11 -9.67
CA ASN A 97 1.97 1.36 -8.31
C ASN A 97 0.45 1.37 -8.22
N ILE A 98 -0.08 1.04 -7.03
CA ILE A 98 -1.50 1.20 -6.70
C ILE A 98 -1.60 1.99 -5.40
N ASP A 99 -2.04 3.24 -5.48
CA ASP A 99 -2.23 4.14 -4.35
C ASP A 99 -3.72 4.44 -4.14
N ILE A 100 -4.31 3.89 -3.07
CA ILE A 100 -5.72 4.12 -2.73
C ILE A 100 -5.77 4.94 -1.44
N GLY A 101 -6.14 6.21 -1.55
CA GLY A 101 -6.15 7.16 -0.42
C GLY A 101 -4.76 7.36 0.22
N ASN A 102 -3.69 7.17 -0.56
CA ASN A 102 -2.30 7.36 -0.17
C ASN A 102 -1.61 8.30 -1.15
N GLU A 103 -0.79 9.23 -0.69
CA GLU A 103 -0.09 10.18 -1.57
C GLU A 103 1.02 9.54 -2.43
N GLY A 104 1.39 8.28 -2.15
CA GLY A 104 2.53 7.61 -2.76
C GLY A 104 3.86 8.09 -2.20
N VAL A 105 4.95 7.45 -2.64
CA VAL A 105 6.33 7.86 -2.28
C VAL A 105 7.14 8.06 -3.56
N ALA A 106 7.93 9.13 -3.58
CA ALA A 106 8.77 9.47 -4.73
C ALA A 106 9.73 8.34 -5.09
N GLY A 107 9.85 8.02 -6.38
CA GLY A 107 10.69 6.97 -6.90
C GLY A 107 10.20 5.53 -6.69
N GLU A 108 9.08 5.30 -5.99
CA GLU A 108 8.56 3.94 -5.82
C GLU A 108 8.01 3.37 -7.12
N GLY A 109 8.24 2.08 -7.32
CA GLY A 109 7.62 1.28 -8.35
C GLY A 109 7.13 -0.05 -7.79
N SER A 110 6.19 -0.69 -8.49
CA SER A 110 5.67 -2.02 -8.17
C SER A 110 5.12 -2.14 -6.75
N THR A 111 4.58 -1.06 -6.19
CA THR A 111 4.18 -0.98 -4.78
C THR A 111 2.67 -0.72 -4.65
N ILE A 112 2.04 -1.37 -3.67
CA ILE A 112 0.63 -1.14 -3.31
C ILE A 112 0.59 -0.42 -1.97
N ARG A 113 -0.13 0.71 -1.91
CA ARG A 113 -0.43 1.45 -0.69
C ARG A 113 -1.93 1.71 -0.58
N ILE A 114 -2.49 1.38 0.59
CA ILE A 114 -3.91 1.56 0.88
C ILE A 114 -4.04 2.31 2.20
N GLY A 115 -4.68 3.49 2.15
CA GLY A 115 -4.82 4.40 3.29
C GLY A 115 -3.59 5.26 3.54
N SER A 116 -3.63 6.05 4.60
CA SER A 116 -2.61 7.01 5.04
C SER A 116 -2.24 6.78 6.51
N ALA A 117 -1.33 7.59 7.05
CA ALA A 117 -1.00 7.55 8.48
C ALA A 117 -2.17 7.91 9.41
N SER A 118 -3.29 8.43 8.87
CA SER A 118 -4.46 8.82 9.66
C SER A 118 -5.34 7.62 10.07
N GLN A 119 -5.26 6.50 9.35
CA GLN A 119 -6.05 5.31 9.62
C GLN A 119 -5.43 4.52 10.79
N THR A 120 -6.25 4.11 11.76
CA THR A 120 -5.83 3.33 12.93
C THR A 120 -6.30 1.88 12.91
N LYS A 121 -7.15 1.52 11.93
CA LYS A 121 -7.73 0.18 11.78
C LYS A 121 -7.90 -0.14 10.30
N THR A 122 -7.73 -1.41 9.95
CA THR A 122 -7.95 -1.94 8.60
C THR A 122 -8.94 -3.10 8.67
N PHE A 123 -10.03 -3.00 7.91
CA PHE A 123 -11.03 -4.06 7.80
C PHE A 123 -11.09 -4.56 6.37
N ILE A 124 -10.78 -5.85 6.16
CA ILE A 124 -10.89 -6.51 4.85
C ILE A 124 -11.87 -7.67 5.02
N ALA A 125 -12.96 -7.62 4.27
CA ALA A 125 -13.99 -8.64 4.31
C ALA A 125 -13.44 -10.00 3.84
N ALA A 126 -14.09 -11.10 4.28
CA ALA A 126 -13.77 -12.47 3.89
C ALA A 126 -12.36 -12.99 4.27
N ILE A 127 -11.64 -12.30 5.18
CA ILE A 127 -10.41 -12.82 5.79
C ILE A 127 -10.71 -13.56 7.10
N SER A 128 -11.50 -12.94 8.00
CA SER A 128 -11.78 -13.52 9.32
C SER A 128 -12.63 -14.79 9.21
N GLY A 129 -12.23 -15.85 9.93
CA GLY A 129 -12.94 -17.13 9.97
C GLY A 129 -12.83 -17.97 8.69
N THR A 130 -12.01 -17.56 7.71
CA THR A 130 -11.81 -18.31 6.46
C THR A 130 -10.54 -19.13 6.54
N GLY A 131 -10.66 -20.45 6.49
CA GLY A 131 -9.51 -21.37 6.51
C GLY A 131 -8.68 -21.27 5.23
N VAL A 132 -7.35 -21.22 5.38
CA VAL A 132 -6.38 -21.15 4.27
C VAL A 132 -5.23 -22.12 4.47
N THR A 133 -4.54 -22.49 3.40
CA THR A 133 -3.28 -23.25 3.42
C THR A 133 -2.17 -22.38 2.83
N GLY A 134 -0.92 -22.56 3.29
CA GLY A 134 0.24 -21.80 2.80
C GLY A 134 1.05 -21.15 3.93
N ALA A 135 1.99 -20.28 3.55
CA ALA A 135 2.82 -19.54 4.50
C ALA A 135 2.01 -18.43 5.20
N ALA A 136 2.23 -18.27 6.51
CA ALA A 136 1.64 -17.17 7.27
C ALA A 136 2.18 -15.81 6.79
N VAL A 137 1.29 -14.86 6.58
CA VAL A 137 1.64 -13.48 6.24
C VAL A 137 1.87 -12.70 7.55
N GLN A 138 2.97 -11.95 7.60
CA GLN A 138 3.37 -11.09 8.71
C GLN A 138 3.35 -9.63 8.27
N VAL A 139 3.25 -8.71 9.24
CA VAL A 139 3.38 -7.26 9.04
C VAL A 139 4.63 -6.77 9.76
N ASN A 140 5.52 -6.08 9.06
CA ASN A 140 6.70 -5.47 9.69
C ASN A 140 6.38 -4.08 10.28
N ALA A 141 7.37 -3.45 10.94
CA ALA A 141 7.20 -2.13 11.56
C ALA A 141 6.87 -0.99 10.57
N ALA A 142 7.14 -1.17 9.27
CA ALA A 142 6.79 -0.22 8.22
C ALA A 142 5.38 -0.44 7.64
N GLY A 143 4.62 -1.43 8.17
CA GLY A 143 3.29 -1.79 7.69
C GLY A 143 3.30 -2.68 6.44
N GLN A 144 4.46 -3.21 6.04
CA GLN A 144 4.56 -4.09 4.88
C GLN A 144 4.14 -5.51 5.22
N LEU A 145 3.24 -6.07 4.40
CA LEU A 145 2.88 -7.48 4.42
C LEU A 145 3.96 -8.32 3.73
N GLY A 146 4.32 -9.46 4.31
CA GLY A 146 5.27 -10.40 3.72
C GLY A 146 5.25 -11.76 4.39
N THR A 147 6.20 -12.63 4.05
CA THR A 147 6.44 -13.90 4.76
C THR A 147 7.83 -13.87 5.36
N ALA A 148 8.04 -14.54 6.49
CA ALA A 148 9.36 -14.62 7.11
C ALA A 148 10.15 -15.80 6.53
N PRO A 149 11.17 -15.57 5.67
CA PRO A 149 12.01 -16.65 5.19
C PRO A 149 12.85 -17.22 6.34
N SER A 150 12.96 -18.56 6.41
CA SER A 150 13.69 -19.23 7.50
C SER A 150 14.83 -20.15 7.03
N SER A 151 15.05 -20.23 5.72
CA SER A 151 16.17 -21.01 5.14
C SER A 151 17.52 -20.39 5.49
N GLU A 152 18.54 -21.24 5.66
CA GLU A 152 19.93 -20.83 5.86
C GLU A 152 20.43 -19.84 4.80
N ARG A 153 19.93 -19.93 3.55
CA ARG A 153 20.27 -18.97 2.48
C ARG A 153 19.93 -17.51 2.78
N PHE A 154 19.05 -17.28 3.74
CA PHE A 154 18.57 -15.95 4.15
C PHE A 154 19.00 -15.58 5.57
N LYS A 155 19.90 -16.37 6.18
CA LYS A 155 20.34 -16.20 7.57
C LYS A 155 21.85 -16.20 7.64
N ASP A 156 22.41 -15.14 8.19
CA ASP A 156 23.83 -15.03 8.51
C ASP A 156 24.08 -15.26 10.00
N GLN A 157 25.34 -15.55 10.35
CA GLN A 157 25.81 -15.65 11.74
C GLN A 157 25.05 -16.71 12.58
N ILE A 158 24.62 -17.80 11.95
CA ILE A 158 23.91 -18.90 12.62
C ILE A 158 24.86 -19.57 13.62
N LYS A 159 24.50 -19.52 14.91
CA LYS A 159 25.22 -20.16 16.01
C LYS A 159 24.26 -20.95 16.88
N LYS A 160 24.78 -21.99 17.55
CA LYS A 160 24.01 -22.68 18.59
C LYS A 160 23.75 -21.69 19.74
N MET A 161 22.58 -21.82 20.37
CA MET A 161 22.17 -20.93 21.46
C MET A 161 22.80 -21.28 22.82
N ASP A 162 23.65 -22.31 22.91
CA ASP A 162 24.19 -22.84 24.17
C ASP A 162 23.12 -22.87 25.29
N LYS A 163 23.38 -22.27 26.46
CA LYS A 163 22.41 -22.20 27.57
C LYS A 163 21.20 -21.32 27.29
N ALA A 164 21.22 -20.42 26.31
CA ALA A 164 20.05 -19.59 25.98
C ALA A 164 18.88 -20.41 25.41
N SER A 165 19.13 -21.63 24.92
CA SER A 165 18.06 -22.58 24.58
C SER A 165 17.22 -23.00 25.79
N GLU A 166 17.78 -22.96 27.00
CA GLU A 166 17.04 -23.26 28.24
C GLU A 166 15.93 -22.23 28.49
N ALA A 167 16.14 -20.96 28.12
CA ALA A 167 15.10 -19.93 28.22
C ALA A 167 13.92 -20.23 27.28
N VAL A 168 14.18 -20.69 26.06
CA VAL A 168 13.12 -21.11 25.11
C VAL A 168 12.36 -22.32 25.65
N LEU A 169 13.07 -23.28 26.25
CA LEU A 169 12.45 -24.46 26.87
C LEU A 169 11.68 -24.14 28.15
N ALA A 170 12.00 -23.03 28.81
CA ALA A 170 11.31 -22.55 30.01
C ALA A 170 10.02 -21.79 29.69
N LEU A 171 9.76 -21.45 28.42
CA LEU A 171 8.50 -20.83 27.99
C LEU A 171 7.33 -21.78 28.26
N LYS A 172 6.22 -21.24 28.77
CA LYS A 172 5.04 -21.99 29.17
C LYS A 172 3.88 -21.68 28.23
N PRO A 173 3.59 -22.56 27.25
CA PRO A 173 2.43 -22.38 26.38
C PRO A 173 1.14 -22.34 27.18
N VAL A 174 0.23 -21.46 26.80
CA VAL A 174 -1.09 -21.33 27.40
C VAL A 174 -2.18 -21.43 26.35
N THR A 175 -3.38 -21.71 26.82
CA THR A 175 -4.61 -21.56 26.05
C THR A 175 -5.32 -20.31 26.55
N PHE A 176 -5.77 -19.44 25.64
CA PHE A 176 -6.38 -18.17 25.99
C PHE A 176 -7.53 -17.81 25.03
N GLY A 177 -8.40 -16.89 25.44
CA GLY A 177 -9.33 -16.20 24.56
C GLY A 177 -9.05 -14.71 24.65
N TYR A 178 -9.16 -13.98 23.54
CA TYR A 178 -9.04 -12.53 23.60
C TYR A 178 -10.22 -11.93 24.37
N LYS A 179 -10.01 -10.74 24.93
CA LYS A 179 -11.10 -9.97 25.55
C LYS A 179 -12.19 -9.69 24.50
N THR A 180 -13.44 -9.55 24.95
CA THR A 180 -14.61 -9.42 24.07
C THR A 180 -14.54 -8.21 23.14
N GLU A 181 -13.79 -7.16 23.49
CA GLU A 181 -13.57 -5.99 22.63
C GLU A 181 -12.66 -6.29 21.44
N ILE A 182 -11.83 -7.32 21.53
CA ILE A 182 -10.88 -7.76 20.50
C ILE A 182 -11.46 -8.92 19.69
N ASP A 183 -12.03 -9.93 20.38
CA ASP A 183 -12.72 -11.05 19.76
C ASP A 183 -14.10 -11.27 20.39
N PRO A 184 -15.16 -10.66 19.84
CA PRO A 184 -16.53 -10.87 20.30
C PRO A 184 -16.99 -12.32 20.19
N ALA A 185 -16.37 -13.13 19.33
CA ALA A 185 -16.71 -14.54 19.15
C ALA A 185 -16.08 -15.45 20.22
N GLY A 186 -15.14 -14.94 21.03
CA GLY A 186 -14.55 -15.65 22.16
C GLY A 186 -13.82 -16.93 21.75
N ILE A 187 -13.15 -16.92 20.59
CA ILE A 187 -12.49 -18.11 20.05
C ILE A 187 -11.26 -18.43 20.90
N GLN A 188 -11.17 -19.69 21.33
CA GLN A 188 -10.04 -20.18 22.10
C GLN A 188 -8.81 -20.37 21.19
N GLN A 189 -7.65 -19.86 21.63
CA GLN A 189 -6.36 -19.89 20.93
C GLN A 189 -5.26 -20.48 21.82
N PHE A 190 -4.14 -20.82 21.20
CA PHE A 190 -2.93 -21.32 21.86
C PHE A 190 -1.78 -20.34 21.60
N GLY A 191 -0.95 -20.08 22.61
CA GLY A 191 0.19 -19.18 22.45
C GLY A 191 0.97 -18.95 23.75
N LEU A 192 1.60 -17.78 23.85
CA LEU A 192 2.38 -17.34 25.00
C LEU A 192 1.85 -15.97 25.47
N VAL A 193 2.06 -15.66 26.75
CA VAL A 193 1.74 -14.35 27.34
C VAL A 193 3.01 -13.50 27.33
N ALA A 194 2.97 -12.30 26.75
CA ALA A 194 4.15 -11.48 26.52
C ALA A 194 4.89 -11.13 27.84
N GLU A 195 4.15 -10.90 28.93
CA GLU A 195 4.70 -10.63 30.25
C GLU A 195 5.43 -11.86 30.84
N ASP A 196 4.88 -13.06 30.66
CA ASP A 196 5.54 -14.30 31.09
C ASP A 196 6.80 -14.58 30.26
N VAL A 197 6.76 -14.25 28.96
CA VAL A 197 7.93 -14.33 28.08
C VAL A 197 8.98 -13.32 28.52
N GLU A 198 8.60 -12.08 28.85
CA GLU A 198 9.53 -11.04 29.32
C GLU A 198 10.28 -11.47 30.58
N ALA A 199 9.59 -12.13 31.52
CA ALA A 199 10.20 -12.63 32.74
C ALA A 199 11.25 -13.73 32.50
N VAL A 200 11.13 -14.48 31.40
CA VAL A 200 12.06 -15.56 31.02
C VAL A 200 13.17 -15.04 30.11
N ASN A 201 12.80 -14.27 29.09
CA ASN A 201 13.70 -13.66 28.13
C ASN A 201 13.09 -12.36 27.54
N PRO A 202 13.52 -11.18 28.03
CA PRO A 202 13.05 -9.89 27.54
C PRO A 202 13.30 -9.64 26.05
N ASP A 203 14.32 -10.28 25.46
CA ASP A 203 14.70 -10.06 24.05
C ASP A 203 13.68 -10.64 23.06
N LEU A 204 12.77 -11.51 23.53
CA LEU A 204 11.70 -12.11 22.72
C LEU A 204 10.41 -11.29 22.74
N VAL A 205 10.38 -10.16 23.45
CA VAL A 205 9.18 -9.34 23.65
C VAL A 205 9.26 -8.05 22.84
N ILE A 206 8.20 -7.78 22.09
CA ILE A 206 7.96 -6.49 21.45
C ILE A 206 7.14 -5.66 22.41
N HIS A 207 7.58 -4.42 22.67
CA HIS A 207 6.85 -3.46 23.49
C HIS A 207 6.01 -2.49 22.66
N ASP A 208 4.93 -2.00 23.27
CA ASP A 208 4.13 -0.92 22.70
C ASP A 208 4.81 0.47 22.83
N LYS A 209 4.11 1.53 22.40
CA LYS A 209 4.61 2.92 22.46
C LYS A 209 4.84 3.41 23.90
N GLU A 210 4.26 2.76 24.90
CA GLU A 210 4.40 3.07 26.33
C GLU A 210 5.45 2.18 27.02
N ARG A 211 6.18 1.36 26.25
CA ARG A 211 7.16 0.37 26.72
C ARG A 211 6.57 -0.76 27.57
N LYS A 212 5.30 -1.14 27.35
CA LYS A 212 4.71 -2.34 27.96
C LYS A 212 4.83 -3.53 27.01
N PRO A 213 5.00 -4.77 27.53
CA PRO A 213 4.94 -5.98 26.71
C PRO A 213 3.67 -6.01 25.86
N TYR A 214 3.81 -6.25 24.55
CA TYR A 214 2.71 -6.22 23.60
C TYR A 214 2.58 -7.51 22.79
N SER A 215 3.71 -8.10 22.37
CA SER A 215 3.73 -9.37 21.64
C SER A 215 5.00 -10.15 21.96
N ALA A 216 4.96 -11.47 21.87
CA ALA A 216 6.13 -12.33 21.91
C ALA A 216 6.48 -12.84 20.49
N GLN A 217 7.77 -13.01 20.20
CA GLN A 217 8.32 -13.60 18.95
C GLN A 217 8.91 -14.99 19.18
#